data_AF-A0A527A1D7-F1
#
_entry.id   AF-A0A527A1D7-F1
#
_cell.length_a   1.000
_cell.length_b   1.000
_cell.length_c   1.000
_cell.angle_alpha   90.00
_cell.angle_beta   90.00
_cell.angle_gamma   90.00
#
_symmetry.space_group_name_H-M   'P 1'
#
loop_
_entity.id
_entity.type
_entity.pdbx_description
1 polymer ?
#
loop_
_entity_poly.entity_id
_entity_poly.type
_entity_poly.pdbx_seq_one_letter_code
_entity_poly.pdbx_strand_id
1 'polypeptide(L)' 'MTIPSHPSGSALRERMIEDMNVRGFTEDTRRDYITCVKRFAAFIGRSPDAATADDLRRFQ' A
#
# COMPACT_ATOMS: atom_id res chain seq x y z
N MET A 1 11.17 -10.97 -15.16
CA MET A 1 10.23 -11.04 -14.03
C MET A 1 9.22 -9.92 -14.20
N THR A 2 8.05 -10.25 -14.75
CA THR A 2 6.98 -9.27 -15.01
C THR A 2 6.29 -8.95 -13.69
N ILE A 3 6.47 -7.73 -13.19
CA ILE A 3 5.63 -7.15 -12.14
C ILE A 3 4.29 -6.76 -12.81
N PRO A 4 3.16 -7.41 -12.50
CA PRO A 4 1.89 -7.06 -13.12
C PRO A 4 1.40 -5.72 -12.56
N SER A 5 1.44 -4.68 -13.37
CA SER A 5 0.75 -3.40 -13.10
C SER A 5 -0.73 -3.58 -13.42
N HIS A 6 -1.56 -3.79 -12.39
CA HIS A 6 -3.02 -3.69 -12.50
C HIS A 6 -3.49 -2.37 -11.88
N PRO A 7 -4.24 -1.52 -12.61
CA PRO A 7 -4.72 -0.25 -12.11
C PRO A 7 -5.98 -0.39 -11.26
N SER A 8 -6.20 0.60 -10.39
CA SER A 8 -7.48 0.98 -9.79
C SER A 8 -7.90 0.25 -8.52
N GLY A 9 -7.34 0.70 -7.39
CA GLY A 9 -8.01 0.92 -6.10
C GLY A 9 -8.26 -0.33 -5.25
N SER A 10 -8.78 -1.40 -5.85
CA SER A 10 -8.92 -2.72 -5.21
C SER A 10 -7.65 -3.55 -5.36
N ALA A 11 -6.94 -3.39 -6.49
CA ALA A 11 -5.73 -4.15 -6.79
C ALA A 11 -4.56 -3.81 -5.85
N LEU A 12 -4.39 -2.55 -5.43
CA LEU A 12 -3.31 -2.18 -4.50
C LEU A 12 -3.49 -2.85 -3.14
N ARG A 13 -4.71 -2.84 -2.60
CA ARG A 13 -5.01 -3.48 -1.31
C ARG A 13 -4.76 -4.98 -1.36
N GLU A 14 -5.20 -5.65 -2.42
CA GLU A 14 -4.97 -7.09 -2.59
C GLU A 14 -3.49 -7.42 -2.80
N ARG A 15 -2.77 -6.66 -3.62
CA ARG A 15 -1.31 -6.84 -3.77
C ARG A 15 -0.56 -6.61 -2.47
N MET A 16 -0.94 -5.62 -1.68
CA MET A 16 -0.34 -5.36 -0.37
C MET A 16 -0.64 -6.51 0.60
N ILE A 17 -1.86 -7.08 0.59
CA ILE A 17 -2.22 -8.23 1.43
C ILE A 17 -1.51 -9.51 0.98
N GLU A 18 -1.36 -9.71 -0.33
CA GLU A 18 -0.62 -10.84 -0.91
C GLU A 18 0.87 -10.75 -0.56
N ASP A 19 1.47 -9.57 -0.76
CA ASP A 19 2.83 -9.28 -0.35
C ASP A 19 3.03 -9.49 1.17
N MET A 20 2.03 -9.11 1.97
CA MET A 20 2.03 -9.36 3.41
C MET A 20 1.97 -10.86 3.76
N ASN A 21 1.19 -11.65 3.03
CA ASN A 21 1.15 -13.11 3.21
C ASN A 21 2.45 -13.77 2.76
N VAL A 22 3.02 -13.36 1.63
CA VAL A 22 4.30 -13.89 1.12
C VAL A 22 5.44 -13.61 2.10
N ARG A 23 5.46 -12.42 2.72
CA ARG A 23 6.48 -12.05 3.72
C ARG A 23 6.21 -12.59 5.13
N GLY A 24 5.10 -13.27 5.36
CA GLY A 24 4.77 -13.89 6.65
C GLY A 24 4.43 -12.88 7.75
N PHE A 25 3.90 -11.71 7.40
CA PHE A 25 3.52 -10.71 8.39
C PHE A 25 2.38 -11.21 9.28
N THR A 26 2.52 -11.01 10.59
CA THR A 26 1.48 -11.32 11.57
C THR A 26 0.28 -10.38 11.38
N GLU A 27 -0.88 -10.80 11.89
CA GLU A 27 -2.12 -10.02 11.79
C GLU A 27 -1.99 -8.61 12.39
N ASP A 28 -1.18 -8.48 13.44
CA ASP A 28 -0.85 -7.20 14.07
C ASP A 28 -0.15 -6.25 13.08
N THR A 29 0.87 -6.75 12.37
CA THR A 29 1.56 -5.97 11.35
C THR A 29 0.66 -5.62 10.17
N ARG A 30 -0.26 -6.51 9.78
CA ARG A 30 -1.27 -6.20 8.75
C ARG A 30 -2.15 -5.03 9.16
N ARG A 31 -2.54 -4.98 10.44
CA ARG A 31 -3.41 -3.94 10.99
C ARG A 31 -2.70 -2.59 11.09
N ASP A 32 -1.45 -2.61 11.53
CA ASP A 32 -0.60 -1.41 11.57
C ASP A 32 -0.36 -0.86 10.17
N TYR A 33 -0.10 -1.76 9.21
CA TYR A 33 0.08 -1.41 7.81
C TYR A 33 -1.15 -0.74 7.19
N ILE A 34 -2.36 -1.28 7.40
CA ILE A 34 -3.61 -0.66 6.90
C ILE A 34 -3.77 0.75 7.47
N THR A 35 -3.38 0.95 8.74
CA THR A 35 -3.42 2.26 9.40
C THR A 35 -2.41 3.22 8.76
N CYS A 36 -1.20 2.75 8.47
CA CYS A 36 -0.18 3.52 7.75
C CYS A 36 -0.65 3.92 6.34
N VAL A 37 -1.23 3.00 5.56
CA VAL A 37 -1.76 3.32 4.21
C VAL A 37 -2.91 4.32 4.29
N LYS A 38 -3.79 4.22 5.28
CA LYS A 38 -4.85 5.24 5.51
C LYS A 38 -4.28 6.61 5.85
N ARG A 39 -3.27 6.67 6.72
CA ARG A 39 -2.57 7.92 7.06
C ARG A 39 -1.87 8.52 5.86
N PHE A 40 -1.22 7.69 5.04
CA PHE A 40 -0.58 8.10 3.81
C PHE A 40 -1.57 8.66 2.80
N ALA A 41 -2.69 7.97 2.57
CA ALA A 41 -3.77 8.45 1.71
C ALA A 41 -4.34 9.81 2.19
N ALA A 42 -4.48 9.97 3.50
CA ALA A 42 -4.90 11.25 4.10
C ALA A 42 -3.84 12.35 3.94
N PHE A 43 -2.54 12.00 4.02
CA PHE A 43 -1.43 12.94 3.85
C PHE A 43 -1.34 13.49 2.41
N ILE A 44 -1.46 12.62 1.41
CA ILE A 44 -1.42 13.01 0.00
C ILE A 44 -2.76 13.58 -0.51
N GLY A 45 -3.84 13.42 0.28
CA GLY A 45 -5.19 13.89 -0.06
C GLY A 45 -5.80 13.21 -1.28
N ARG A 46 -5.27 12.05 -1.69
CA ARG A 46 -5.64 11.31 -2.90
C ARG A 46 -5.59 9.81 -2.63
N SER A 47 -6.17 9.02 -3.52
CA SER A 47 -6.09 7.56 -3.45
C SER A 47 -4.62 7.12 -3.43
N PRO A 48 -4.22 6.22 -2.51
CA PRO A 48 -2.85 5.70 -2.46
C PRO A 48 -2.47 4.92 -3.73
N ASP A 49 -3.46 4.54 -4.53
CA ASP A 49 -3.30 3.98 -5.87
C ASP A 49 -2.64 4.96 -6.86
N ALA A 50 -2.89 6.26 -6.69
CA ALA A 50 -2.31 7.33 -7.48
C ALA A 50 -1.05 7.94 -6.83
N ALA A 51 -0.60 7.37 -5.71
CA ALA A 51 0.58 7.86 -5.02
C ALA A 51 1.82 7.58 -5.85
N THR A 52 2.69 8.58 -5.96
CA THR A 52 3.96 8.45 -6.67
C THR A 52 5.09 8.12 -5.70
N ALA A 53 6.23 7.70 -6.25
CA ALA A 53 7.44 7.48 -5.45
C ALA A 53 7.90 8.76 -4.72
N ASP A 54 7.58 9.95 -5.25
CA ASP A 54 7.86 11.23 -4.58
C ASP A 54 7.01 11.39 -3.31
N ASP A 55 5.74 11.04 -3.36
CA ASP A 55 4.85 11.07 -2.21
C ASP A 55 5.33 10.12 -1.09
N LEU A 56 5.76 8.90 -1.46
CA LEU A 56 6.34 7.95 -0.51
C LEU A 56 7.60 8.50 0.15
N ARG A 57 8.43 9.21 -0.63
CA ARG A 57 9.68 9.81 -0.15
C ARG A 57 9.44 11.02 0.75
N ARG A 58 8.31 11.71 0.60
CA ARG A 58 7.86 12.79 1.51
C ARG A 58 7.24 12.28 2.80
N PHE A 59 6.78 11.03 2.82
CA PHE A 59 6.16 10.41 3.99
C PHE A 59 7.14 9.60 4.85
N GLN A 60 8.28 9.20 4.26
CA GLN A 60 9.36 8.45 4.92
C GLN A 60 10.06 9.25 6.02
#